data_AF-H6V081-F1
#
_entry.id   AF-H6V081-F1
#
_cell.length_a   1.000
_cell.length_b   1.000
_cell.length_c   1.000
_cell.angle_alpha   90.00
_cell.angle_beta   90.00
_cell.angle_gamma   90.00
#
_symmetry.space_group_name_H-M   'P 1'
#
loop_
_entity.id
_entity.type
_entity.pdbx_description
1 polymer ?
#
loop_
_entity_poly.entity_id
_entity_poly.type
_entity_poly.pdbx_seq_one_letter_code
_entity_poly.pdbx_strand_id
1 'polypeptide(L)'
;SHSMRYFYTAVSRPGRGEPRFIAVGYVDDTQFVQFDSDAASPRGEPRAPWVEQEGPEYWDRETQKYKRQAQTDRVSLRNLRGYYNQSEAGSHTLQRMYGCDLGPDGRLLRGYNQFAYDGKDYIALNEDLRSWTAADTAAQITQRKWEAARTAEQLRAYLEGTCVEWLRRYLENGKKTLQRA
;
A
#
# COMPACT_ATOMS: atom_id res chain seq x y z
N SER A 1 7.84 13.75 -15.15
CA SER A 1 7.21 12.50 -14.68
C SER A 1 7.00 12.63 -13.19
N HIS A 2 5.95 12.00 -12.67
CA HIS A 2 5.63 12.05 -11.24
C HIS A 2 5.18 10.68 -10.75
N SER A 3 5.27 10.42 -9.46
CA SER A 3 4.86 9.16 -8.86
C SER A 3 4.01 9.36 -7.62
N MET A 4 3.13 8.40 -7.34
CA MET A 4 2.44 8.28 -6.07
C MET A 4 2.67 6.88 -5.52
N ARG A 5 3.19 6.78 -4.30
CA ARG A 5 3.55 5.50 -3.67
C ARG A 5 2.98 5.44 -2.26
N TYR A 6 2.36 4.32 -1.92
CA TYR A 6 1.98 3.97 -0.56
C TYR A 6 2.83 2.80 -0.08
N PHE A 7 3.27 2.89 1.17
CA PHE A 7 4.05 1.86 1.85
C PHE A 7 3.32 1.46 3.13
N TYR A 8 2.90 0.21 3.18
CA TYR A 8 2.26 -0.38 4.35
C TYR A 8 3.22 -1.35 5.00
N THR A 9 3.27 -1.33 6.33
CA THR A 9 4.06 -2.25 7.14
C THR A 9 3.19 -2.75 8.28
N ALA A 10 3.02 -4.07 8.35
CA ALA A 10 2.35 -4.76 9.44
C ALA A 10 3.36 -5.64 10.18
N VAL A 11 3.53 -5.44 11.49
CA VAL A 11 4.49 -6.17 12.33
C VAL A 11 3.73 -6.96 13.38
N SER A 12 3.77 -8.29 13.34
CA SER A 12 3.21 -9.12 14.41
C SER A 12 4.05 -8.99 15.69
N ARG A 13 3.41 -9.03 16.86
CA ARG A 13 4.08 -8.84 18.15
C ARG A 13 3.57 -9.86 19.17
N PRO A 14 4.00 -11.13 19.10
CA PRO A 14 3.54 -12.16 20.01
C PRO A 14 3.64 -11.73 21.47
N GLY A 15 2.56 -11.91 22.24
CA GLY A 15 2.49 -11.51 23.65
C GLY A 15 2.35 -9.99 23.91
N ARG A 16 2.27 -9.15 22.88
CA ARG A 16 2.12 -7.68 23.01
C ARG A 16 0.91 -7.12 22.27
N GLY A 17 -0.11 -7.97 22.04
CA GLY A 17 -1.36 -7.60 21.39
C GLY A 17 -1.35 -7.78 19.88
N GLU A 18 -2.15 -6.97 19.20
CA GLU A 18 -2.34 -7.07 17.75
C GLU A 18 -1.12 -6.56 16.95
N PRO A 19 -0.94 -7.01 15.70
CA PRO A 19 0.09 -6.47 14.82
C PRO A 19 -0.01 -4.95 14.71
N ARG A 20 1.14 -4.26 14.79
CA ARG A 20 1.20 -2.82 14.49
C ARG A 20 1.07 -2.64 12.99
N PHE A 21 0.19 -1.75 12.55
CA PHE A 21 0.06 -1.37 11.15
C PHE A 21 0.43 0.11 10.98
N ILE A 22 1.37 0.36 10.07
CA ILE A 22 1.80 1.70 9.68
C ILE A 22 1.56 1.84 8.19
N ALA A 23 0.98 2.97 7.78
CA ALA A 23 0.87 3.36 6.39
C ALA A 23 1.47 4.75 6.18
N VAL A 24 2.26 4.90 5.12
CA VAL A 24 2.74 6.21 4.66
C VAL A 24 2.52 6.34 3.17
N GLY A 25 2.24 7.56 2.71
CA GLY A 25 2.05 7.88 1.29
C GLY A 25 2.96 9.02 0.86
N TYR A 26 3.47 8.89 -0.35
CA TYR A 26 4.39 9.83 -1.00
C TYR A 26 3.83 10.26 -2.35
N VAL A 27 4.00 11.53 -2.66
CA VAL A 27 3.97 12.05 -4.03
C VAL A 27 5.39 12.50 -4.36
N ASP A 28 5.98 11.87 -5.38
CA ASP A 28 7.42 11.92 -5.61
C ASP A 28 8.19 11.59 -4.32
N ASP A 29 9.14 12.43 -3.92
CA ASP A 29 9.91 12.24 -2.69
C ASP A 29 9.30 12.94 -1.47
N THR A 30 8.05 13.45 -1.58
CA THR A 30 7.38 14.18 -0.50
C THR A 30 6.33 13.31 0.19
N GLN A 31 6.56 12.99 1.46
CA GLN A 31 5.56 12.33 2.29
C GLN A 31 4.36 13.26 2.50
N PHE A 32 3.15 12.77 2.23
CA PHE A 32 1.93 13.58 2.37
C PHE A 32 0.90 13.00 3.35
N VAL A 33 0.99 11.72 3.67
CA VAL A 33 0.06 11.07 4.60
C VAL A 33 0.77 10.05 5.47
N GLN A 34 0.25 9.88 6.70
CA GLN A 34 0.64 8.83 7.62
C GLN A 34 -0.57 8.27 8.37
N PHE A 35 -0.51 6.99 8.74
CA PHE A 35 -1.38 6.34 9.71
C PHE A 35 -0.56 5.40 10.58
N ASP A 36 -0.88 5.33 11.87
CA ASP A 36 -0.29 4.39 12.82
C ASP A 36 -1.38 3.80 13.70
N SER A 37 -1.50 2.47 13.72
CA SER A 37 -2.50 1.77 14.53
C SER A 37 -2.26 1.90 16.03
N ASP A 38 -1.04 2.20 16.45
CA ASP A 38 -0.67 2.34 17.86
C ASP A 38 -0.85 3.77 18.39
N ALA A 39 -1.23 4.73 17.54
CA ALA A 39 -1.54 6.08 17.98
C ALA A 39 -2.72 6.07 18.97
N ALA A 40 -2.73 7.01 19.92
CA ALA A 40 -3.83 7.13 20.89
C ALA A 40 -5.21 7.32 20.22
N SER A 41 -5.23 7.95 19.04
CA SER A 41 -6.40 8.06 18.17
C SER A 41 -6.00 7.75 16.73
N PRO A 42 -6.08 6.46 16.31
CA PRO A 42 -5.62 6.05 14.97
C PRO A 42 -6.48 6.65 13.86
N ARG A 43 -5.88 7.58 13.10
CA ARG A 43 -6.46 8.26 11.94
C ARG A 43 -5.40 8.59 10.89
N GLY A 44 -5.83 8.83 9.66
CA GLY A 44 -4.97 9.38 8.62
C GLY A 44 -4.60 10.81 8.97
N GLU A 45 -3.31 11.13 8.91
CA GLU A 45 -2.77 12.44 9.26
C GLU A 45 -2.06 13.06 8.05
N PRO A 46 -2.30 14.35 7.77
CA PRO A 46 -1.56 15.08 6.76
C PRO A 46 -0.10 15.23 7.15
N ARG A 47 0.79 15.10 6.17
CA ARG A 47 2.24 15.33 6.31
C ARG A 47 2.79 16.36 5.34
N ALA A 48 1.92 16.98 4.52
CA ALA A 48 2.25 18.09 3.64
C ALA A 48 1.11 19.13 3.61
N PRO A 49 1.42 20.45 3.53
CA PRO A 49 0.40 21.50 3.59
C PRO A 49 -0.68 21.41 2.50
N TRP A 50 -0.31 20.95 1.31
CA TRP A 50 -1.22 20.88 0.16
C TRP A 50 -2.27 19.75 0.27
N VAL A 51 -2.14 18.82 1.22
CA VAL A 51 -3.18 17.81 1.50
C VAL A 51 -4.10 18.26 2.63
N GLU A 52 -3.73 19.26 3.44
CA GLU A 52 -4.56 19.75 4.55
C GLU A 52 -5.87 20.41 4.06
N GLN A 53 -5.90 20.87 2.81
CA GLN A 53 -7.10 21.39 2.17
C GLN A 53 -8.14 20.32 1.82
N GLU A 54 -7.80 19.03 1.90
CA GLU A 54 -8.78 17.95 1.74
C GLU A 54 -9.76 17.94 2.91
N GLY A 55 -11.05 17.81 2.59
CA GLY A 55 -12.14 17.87 3.56
C GLY A 55 -12.21 16.68 4.52
N PRO A 56 -13.04 16.77 5.58
CA PRO A 56 -13.19 15.71 6.57
C PRO A 56 -13.61 14.37 5.96
N GLU A 57 -14.44 14.36 4.92
CA GLU A 57 -14.89 13.14 4.24
C GLU A 57 -13.74 12.36 3.60
N TYR A 58 -12.72 13.06 3.11
CA TYR A 58 -11.50 12.44 2.59
C TYR A 58 -10.75 11.72 3.73
N TRP A 59 -10.52 12.41 4.84
CA TRP A 59 -9.79 11.88 5.98
C TRP A 59 -10.50 10.72 6.68
N ASP A 60 -11.82 10.79 6.78
CA ASP A 60 -12.65 9.69 7.30
C ASP A 60 -12.54 8.46 6.40
N ARG A 61 -12.65 8.65 5.08
CA ARG A 61 -12.53 7.56 4.11
C ARG A 61 -11.13 6.92 4.14
N GLU A 62 -10.07 7.71 4.15
CA GLU A 62 -8.70 7.18 4.21
C GLU A 62 -8.44 6.46 5.54
N THR A 63 -8.90 7.02 6.66
CA THR A 63 -8.82 6.37 7.98
C THR A 63 -9.51 5.01 7.97
N GLN A 64 -10.72 4.90 7.41
CA GLN A 64 -11.43 3.62 7.32
C GLN A 64 -10.74 2.62 6.38
N LYS A 65 -10.09 3.09 5.30
CA LYS A 65 -9.28 2.21 4.44
C LYS A 65 -8.09 1.64 5.21
N TYR A 66 -7.35 2.46 5.96
CA TYR A 66 -6.21 1.99 6.76
C TYR A 66 -6.65 1.00 7.84
N LYS A 67 -7.75 1.26 8.54
CA LYS A 67 -8.30 0.33 9.54
C LYS A 67 -8.70 -1.02 8.94
N ARG A 68 -9.32 -1.02 7.76
CA ARG A 68 -9.65 -2.27 7.05
C ARG A 68 -8.38 -3.01 6.60
N GLN A 69 -7.40 -2.31 6.05
CA GLN A 69 -6.13 -2.91 5.65
C GLN A 69 -5.39 -3.53 6.84
N ALA A 70 -5.36 -2.87 8.00
CA ALA A 70 -4.77 -3.43 9.22
C ALA A 70 -5.38 -4.78 9.61
N GLN A 71 -6.70 -4.95 9.46
CA GLN A 71 -7.37 -6.23 9.70
C GLN A 71 -7.02 -7.28 8.62
N THR A 72 -6.95 -6.88 7.36
CA THR A 72 -6.50 -7.77 6.27
C THR A 72 -5.07 -8.24 6.48
N ASP A 73 -4.15 -7.36 6.89
CA ASP A 73 -2.75 -7.69 7.10
C ASP A 73 -2.56 -8.55 8.35
N ARG A 74 -3.37 -8.36 9.40
CA ARG A 74 -3.43 -9.26 10.55
C ARG A 74 -3.76 -10.70 10.13
N VAL A 75 -4.77 -10.88 9.28
CA VAL A 75 -5.13 -12.21 8.75
C VAL A 75 -4.02 -12.74 7.84
N SER A 76 -3.44 -11.89 7.01
CA SER A 76 -2.35 -12.26 6.10
C SER A 76 -1.11 -12.74 6.85
N LEU A 77 -0.71 -12.06 7.92
CA LEU A 77 0.40 -12.47 8.80
C LEU A 77 0.16 -13.87 9.40
N ARG A 78 -1.07 -14.19 9.81
CA ARG A 78 -1.42 -15.54 10.30
C ARG A 78 -1.31 -16.61 9.22
N ASN A 79 -1.79 -16.30 8.01
CA ASN A 79 -1.71 -17.21 6.87
C ASN A 79 -0.25 -17.46 6.44
N LEU A 80 0.55 -16.40 6.33
CA LEU A 80 1.97 -16.48 5.94
C LEU A 80 2.75 -17.32 6.93
N ARG A 81 2.57 -17.11 8.23
CA ARG A 81 3.16 -17.94 9.28
C ARG A 81 2.85 -19.43 9.06
N GLY A 82 1.61 -19.75 8.70
CA GLY A 82 1.18 -21.11 8.36
C GLY A 82 1.85 -21.65 7.08
N TYR A 83 1.92 -20.85 6.02
CA TYR A 83 2.55 -21.27 4.75
C TYR A 83 4.04 -21.58 4.93
N TYR A 84 4.72 -20.86 5.81
CA TYR A 84 6.14 -21.06 6.12
C TYR A 84 6.41 -21.99 7.31
N ASN A 85 5.36 -22.59 7.90
CA ASN A 85 5.46 -23.46 9.08
C ASN A 85 6.24 -22.82 10.26
N GLN A 86 6.05 -21.52 10.48
CA GLN A 86 6.76 -20.74 11.49
C GLN A 86 6.07 -20.81 12.86
N SER A 87 6.86 -20.68 13.93
CA SER A 87 6.35 -20.73 15.31
C SER A 87 5.50 -19.51 15.68
N GLU A 88 4.61 -19.66 16.68
CA GLU A 88 3.79 -18.54 17.16
C GLU A 88 4.57 -17.48 17.95
N ALA A 89 5.75 -17.84 18.47
CA ALA A 89 6.60 -16.95 19.26
C ALA A 89 7.39 -15.96 18.40
N GLY A 90 7.46 -16.18 17.08
CA GLY A 90 8.18 -15.33 16.13
C GLY A 90 7.45 -14.03 15.82
N SER A 91 8.18 -12.91 15.87
CA SER A 91 7.74 -11.64 15.30
C SER A 91 8.02 -11.65 13.79
N HIS A 92 7.02 -11.25 13.00
CA HIS A 92 7.08 -11.27 11.55
C HIS A 92 6.58 -9.96 10.96
N THR A 93 7.11 -9.59 9.80
CA THR A 93 6.82 -8.32 9.13
C THR A 93 6.28 -8.58 7.73
N LEU A 94 5.08 -8.05 7.45
CA LEU A 94 4.51 -8.00 6.11
C LEU A 94 4.58 -6.56 5.62
N GLN A 95 5.14 -6.36 4.42
CA GLN A 95 5.21 -5.06 3.77
C GLN A 95 4.48 -5.10 2.44
N ARG A 96 3.85 -3.98 2.09
CA ARG A 96 3.23 -3.76 0.78
C ARG A 96 3.65 -2.41 0.25
N MET A 97 4.09 -2.37 -1.00
CA MET A 97 4.28 -1.14 -1.76
C MET A 97 3.35 -1.17 -2.96
N TYR A 98 2.56 -0.11 -3.15
CA TYR A 98 1.73 0.05 -4.34
C TYR A 98 1.62 1.50 -4.75
N GLY A 99 1.31 1.74 -6.01
CA GLY A 99 1.32 3.10 -6.55
C GLY A 99 1.35 3.16 -8.06
N CYS A 100 1.42 4.36 -8.60
CA CYS A 100 1.47 4.61 -10.04
C CYS A 100 2.49 5.70 -10.36
N ASP A 101 3.13 5.56 -11.52
CA ASP A 101 3.99 6.56 -12.14
C ASP A 101 3.28 7.16 -13.35
N LEU A 102 3.35 8.48 -13.52
CA LEU A 102 2.86 9.21 -14.69
C LEU A 102 4.02 9.67 -15.56
N GLY A 103 3.86 9.47 -16.87
CA GLY A 103 4.75 10.04 -17.88
C GLY A 103 4.62 11.57 -17.97
N PRO A 104 5.47 12.24 -18.77
CA PRO A 104 5.38 13.68 -19.00
C PRO A 104 4.04 14.15 -19.60
N ASP A 105 3.34 13.27 -20.31
CA ASP A 105 2.00 13.53 -20.87
C ASP A 105 0.87 13.33 -19.84
N GLY A 106 1.23 13.03 -18.58
CA GLY A 106 0.31 12.80 -17.48
C GLY A 106 -0.44 11.48 -17.55
N ARG A 107 -0.13 10.57 -18.49
CA ARG A 107 -0.72 9.23 -18.58
C ARG A 107 0.01 8.23 -17.69
N LEU A 108 -0.68 7.16 -17.32
CA LEU A 108 -0.08 6.05 -16.58
C LEU A 108 1.10 5.50 -17.38
N LEU A 109 2.29 5.58 -16.80
CA LEU A 109 3.50 4.95 -17.31
C LEU A 109 3.64 3.54 -16.72
N ARG A 110 3.38 3.40 -15.42
CA ARG A 110 3.53 2.12 -14.71
C ARG A 110 2.69 2.07 -13.44
N GLY A 111 2.12 0.90 -13.16
CA GLY A 111 1.48 0.57 -11.89
C GLY A 111 2.31 -0.43 -11.07
N TYR A 112 2.17 -0.37 -9.75
CA TYR A 112 2.88 -1.23 -8.82
C TYR A 112 1.93 -1.80 -7.77
N ASN A 113 2.15 -3.07 -7.43
CA ASN A 113 1.61 -3.69 -6.23
C ASN A 113 2.49 -4.88 -5.85
N GLN A 114 3.32 -4.72 -4.82
CA GLN A 114 4.35 -5.68 -4.43
C GLN A 114 4.28 -5.93 -2.94
N PHE A 115 4.51 -7.17 -2.53
CA PHE A 115 4.54 -7.59 -1.14
C PHE A 115 5.89 -8.21 -0.81
N ALA A 116 6.35 -7.94 0.40
CA ALA A 116 7.51 -8.59 1.01
C ALA A 116 7.13 -9.17 2.37
N TYR A 117 7.74 -10.29 2.73
CA TYR A 117 7.57 -10.96 4.01
C TYR A 117 8.94 -11.20 4.66
N ASP A 118 9.09 -10.75 5.91
CA ASP A 118 10.35 -10.77 6.66
C ASP A 118 11.55 -10.18 5.87
N GLY A 119 11.29 -9.11 5.12
CA GLY A 119 12.29 -8.36 4.34
C GLY A 119 12.68 -9.01 3.01
N LYS A 120 12.02 -10.09 2.59
CA LYS A 120 12.24 -10.74 1.29
C LYS A 120 11.01 -10.59 0.41
N ASP A 121 11.24 -10.50 -0.91
CA ASP A 121 10.15 -10.48 -1.89
C ASP A 121 9.23 -11.69 -1.70
N TYR A 122 7.92 -11.45 -1.77
CA TYR A 122 6.89 -12.48 -1.64
C TYR A 122 6.12 -12.62 -2.96
N ILE A 123 5.37 -11.59 -3.37
CA ILE A 123 4.62 -11.61 -4.63
C ILE A 123 4.51 -10.19 -5.21
N ALA A 124 4.62 -10.07 -6.53
CA ALA A 124 4.57 -8.80 -7.26
C ALA A 124 3.60 -8.88 -8.44
N LEU A 125 2.80 -7.82 -8.63
CA LEU A 125 2.03 -7.61 -9.85
C LEU A 125 2.99 -7.23 -10.98
N ASN A 126 2.88 -7.91 -12.12
CA ASN A 126 3.71 -7.66 -13.29
C ASN A 126 3.29 -6.38 -14.01
N GLU A 127 4.14 -5.90 -14.91
CA GLU A 127 3.95 -4.64 -15.65
C GLU A 127 2.71 -4.66 -16.55
N ASP A 128 2.28 -5.85 -16.96
CA ASP A 128 1.06 -6.06 -17.73
C ASP A 128 -0.23 -5.80 -16.93
N LEU A 129 -0.10 -5.60 -15.61
CA LEU A 129 -1.19 -5.42 -14.63
C LEU A 129 -2.22 -6.56 -14.65
N ARG A 130 -1.80 -7.76 -15.06
CA ARG A 130 -2.67 -8.92 -15.26
C ARG A 130 -2.09 -10.19 -14.64
N SER A 131 -0.77 -10.33 -14.65
CA SER A 131 -0.08 -11.51 -14.13
C SER A 131 0.75 -11.19 -12.89
N TRP A 132 1.19 -12.25 -12.21
CA TRP A 132 1.94 -12.16 -10.95
C TRP A 132 3.27 -12.88 -11.06
N THR A 133 4.27 -12.36 -10.37
CA THR A 133 5.52 -13.07 -10.09
C THR A 133 5.55 -13.44 -8.62
N ALA A 134 5.55 -14.74 -8.33
CA ALA A 134 5.70 -15.30 -6.98
C ALA A 134 7.17 -15.65 -6.71
N ALA A 135 7.69 -15.26 -5.55
CA ALA A 135 9.10 -15.45 -5.20
C ALA A 135 9.44 -16.90 -4.82
N ASP A 136 8.49 -17.63 -4.22
CA ASP A 136 8.68 -19.00 -3.76
C ASP A 136 7.39 -19.83 -3.80
N THR A 137 7.45 -21.08 -3.33
CA THR A 137 6.32 -22.01 -3.31
C THR A 137 5.18 -21.57 -2.39
N ALA A 138 5.47 -20.84 -1.31
CA ALA A 138 4.44 -20.27 -0.44
C ALA A 138 3.70 -19.13 -1.16
N ALA A 139 4.43 -18.25 -1.85
CA ALA A 139 3.86 -17.19 -2.67
C ALA A 139 3.00 -17.72 -3.82
N GLN A 140 3.35 -18.87 -4.41
CA GLN A 140 2.52 -19.54 -5.43
C GLN A 140 1.13 -19.93 -4.91
N ILE A 141 0.97 -20.19 -3.60
CA ILE A 141 -0.34 -20.44 -2.99
C ILE A 141 -1.20 -19.17 -3.08
N THR A 142 -0.62 -18.01 -2.75
CA THR A 142 -1.29 -16.71 -2.88
C THR A 142 -1.59 -16.39 -4.35
N GLN A 143 -0.63 -16.61 -5.24
CA GLN A 143 -0.80 -16.38 -6.69
C GLN A 143 -2.04 -17.09 -7.23
N ARG A 144 -2.16 -18.41 -7.00
CA ARG A 144 -3.30 -19.20 -7.50
C ARG A 144 -4.64 -18.69 -6.95
N LYS A 145 -4.68 -18.28 -5.67
CA LYS A 145 -5.89 -17.69 -5.05
C LYS A 145 -6.26 -16.35 -5.71
N TRP A 146 -5.28 -15.49 -5.96
CA TRP A 146 -5.51 -14.17 -6.57
C TRP A 146 -5.85 -14.24 -8.05
N GLU A 147 -5.30 -15.21 -8.78
CA GLU A 147 -5.68 -15.50 -10.17
C GLU A 147 -7.12 -16.01 -10.23
N ALA A 148 -7.49 -16.97 -9.38
CA ALA A 148 -8.86 -17.48 -9.30
C ALA A 148 -9.88 -16.38 -8.92
N ALA A 149 -9.48 -15.45 -8.04
CA ALA A 149 -10.29 -14.31 -7.62
C ALA A 149 -10.20 -13.08 -8.54
N ARG A 150 -9.42 -13.16 -9.63
CA ARG A 150 -9.17 -12.05 -10.57
C ARG A 150 -8.73 -10.75 -9.88
N THR A 151 -7.92 -10.86 -8.83
CA THR A 151 -7.47 -9.71 -8.02
C THR A 151 -6.70 -8.68 -8.85
N ALA A 152 -5.98 -9.12 -9.89
CA ALA A 152 -5.26 -8.21 -10.80
C ALA A 152 -6.20 -7.22 -11.51
N GLU A 153 -7.42 -7.61 -11.87
CA GLU A 153 -8.38 -6.73 -12.55
C GLU A 153 -8.81 -5.56 -11.65
N GLN A 154 -9.03 -5.83 -10.36
CA GLN A 154 -9.40 -4.81 -9.38
C GLN A 154 -8.24 -3.83 -9.13
N LEU A 155 -7.02 -4.35 -9.02
CA LEU A 155 -5.83 -3.52 -8.85
C LEU A 155 -5.56 -2.67 -10.08
N ARG A 156 -5.73 -3.24 -11.26
CA ARG A 156 -5.60 -2.52 -12.53
C ARG A 156 -6.60 -1.36 -12.62
N ALA A 157 -7.86 -1.58 -12.26
CA ALA A 157 -8.87 -0.52 -12.23
C ALA A 157 -8.48 0.63 -11.28
N TYR A 158 -7.91 0.32 -10.11
CA TYR A 158 -7.36 1.34 -9.21
C TYR A 158 -6.15 2.08 -9.81
N LEU A 159 -5.19 1.33 -10.38
CA LEU A 159 -3.93 1.87 -10.89
C LEU A 159 -4.11 2.71 -12.14
N GLU A 160 -5.02 2.34 -13.04
CA GLU A 160 -5.34 3.07 -14.27
C GLU A 160 -6.32 4.23 -14.04
N GLY A 161 -7.16 4.17 -13.00
CA GLY A 161 -8.15 5.18 -12.67
C GLY A 161 -7.76 6.01 -11.46
N THR A 162 -8.23 5.57 -10.28
CA THR A 162 -8.14 6.33 -9.02
C THR A 162 -6.72 6.80 -8.69
N CYS A 163 -5.70 5.97 -8.89
CA CYS A 163 -4.32 6.36 -8.60
C CYS A 163 -3.88 7.55 -9.46
N VAL A 164 -4.14 7.50 -10.76
CA VAL A 164 -3.81 8.55 -11.73
C VAL A 164 -4.58 9.85 -11.41
N GLU A 165 -5.87 9.74 -11.12
CA GLU A 165 -6.73 10.87 -10.78
C GLU A 165 -6.26 11.60 -9.53
N TRP A 166 -5.96 10.86 -8.46
CA TRP A 166 -5.50 11.45 -7.20
C TRP A 166 -4.09 12.04 -7.31
N LEU A 167 -3.17 11.39 -8.03
CA LEU A 167 -1.84 11.95 -8.27
C LEU A 167 -1.94 13.27 -9.03
N ARG A 168 -2.78 13.38 -10.07
CA ARG A 168 -3.01 14.66 -10.76
C ARG A 168 -3.57 15.73 -9.84
N ARG A 169 -4.55 15.39 -8.99
CA ARG A 169 -5.12 16.32 -8.00
C ARG A 169 -4.06 16.82 -7.02
N TYR A 170 -3.23 15.92 -6.47
CA TYR A 170 -2.17 16.30 -5.54
C TYR A 170 -1.08 17.16 -6.19
N LEU A 171 -0.73 16.87 -7.45
CA LEU A 171 0.20 17.70 -8.20
C LEU A 171 -0.33 19.12 -8.46
N GLU A 172 -1.64 19.27 -8.71
CA GLU A 172 -2.25 20.59 -8.86
C GLU A 172 -2.31 21.33 -7.51
N ASN A 173 -2.75 20.66 -6.45
CA ASN A 173 -2.81 21.21 -5.09
C ASN A 173 -1.42 21.64 -4.59
N GLY A 174 -0.40 20.81 -4.85
CA GLY A 174 0.97 20.97 -4.42
C GLY A 174 1.88 21.64 -5.46
N LYS A 175 1.34 22.23 -6.53
CA LYS A 175 2.12 22.72 -7.68
C LYS A 175 3.31 23.60 -7.30
N LYS A 176 3.12 24.48 -6.30
CA LYS A 176 4.17 25.41 -5.82
C LYS A 176 5.34 24.71 -5.12
N THR A 177 5.17 23.49 -4.62
CA THR A 177 6.18 22.73 -3.86
C THR A 177 6.68 21.50 -4.63
N LEU A 178 5.79 20.77 -5.29
CA LEU A 178 6.09 19.49 -5.96
C LEU A 178 6.66 19.66 -7.38
N GLN A 179 6.39 20.79 -8.05
CA GLN A 179 6.83 21.05 -9.43
C GLN A 179 7.89 22.15 -9.50
N ARG A 180 8.67 22.34 -8.42
CA ARG A 180 9.85 23.21 -8.48
C ARG A 180 10.94 22.48 -9.26
N ALA A 181 11.26 23.01 -10.44
CA ALA A 181 12.45 22.65 -11.20
C ALA A 181 13.72 23.15 -10.51
#